data_AF-A0A699Z8L4-F1
#
_entry.id   AF-A0A699Z8L4-F1
#
_cell.length_a   1.000
_cell.length_b   1.000
_cell.length_c   1.000
_cell.angle_alpha   90.00
_cell.angle_beta   90.00
_cell.angle_gamma   90.00
#
_symmetry.space_group_name_H-M   'P 1'
#
loop_
_entity.id
_entity.type
_entity.pdbx_description
1 polymer ?
#
loop_
_entity_poly.entity_id
_entity_poly.type
_entity_poly.pdbx_seq_one_letter_code
_entity_poly.pdbx_strand_id
1 'polypeptide(L)'
;MDTGIGIAQEGLAALFKEFVQGTDDDMRKPRTKGGTGLGLSICSKQVGVLGGRIGAYSALGQGSVFWFTVPLLEAPHWQQQQREQQQQREQRHQHYQAMNKQRQQQQQDQQQMQ
;
A
#
# COMPACT_ATOMS: atom_id res chain seq x y z
N MET A 1 10.85 11.30 10.50
CA MET A 1 11.95 10.88 11.39
C MET A 1 11.34 10.43 12.70
N ASP A 2 11.79 9.32 13.28
CA ASP A 2 11.36 8.94 14.63
C ASP A 2 11.97 9.88 15.69
N THR A 3 11.46 9.81 16.92
CA THR A 3 11.95 10.61 18.07
C THR A 3 12.67 9.74 19.09
N GLY A 4 13.18 8.59 18.66
CA GLY A 4 13.88 7.64 19.52
C GLY A 4 15.28 8.09 19.91
N ILE A 5 15.99 7.24 20.65
CA ILE A 5 17.36 7.52 21.12
C ILE A 5 18.41 7.54 20.00
N GLY A 6 18.03 7.16 18.77
CA GLY A 6 18.97 6.98 17.65
C GLY A 6 19.79 5.70 17.77
N ILE A 7 20.65 5.46 16.77
CA ILE A 7 21.47 4.26 16.61
C ILE A 7 22.91 4.73 16.34
N ALA A 8 23.87 4.17 17.05
CA ALA A 8 25.29 4.40 16.80
C ALA A 8 25.73 3.84 15.44
N GLN A 9 26.82 4.36 14.88
CA GLN A 9 27.27 4.00 13.54
C GLN A 9 27.59 2.50 13.41
N GLU A 10 28.11 1.90 14.48
CA GLU A 10 28.42 0.48 14.59
C GLU A 10 27.15 -0.37 14.59
N GLY A 11 26.11 0.12 15.27
CA GLY A 11 24.78 -0.49 15.29
C GLY A 11 24.08 -0.44 13.93
N LEU A 12 24.26 0.63 13.16
CA LEU A 12 23.70 0.78 11.81
C LEU A 12 24.22 -0.30 10.85
N ALA A 13 25.50 -0.69 10.95
CA ALA A 13 26.10 -1.72 10.09
C ALA A 13 25.53 -3.13 10.33
N ALA A 14 25.04 -3.41 11.54
CA ALA A 14 24.49 -4.71 11.91
C ALA A 14 22.94 -4.73 11.96
N LEU A 15 22.30 -3.59 11.75
CA LEU A 15 20.87 -3.34 11.95
C LEU A 15 19.92 -4.32 11.22
N PHE A 16 20.31 -4.79 10.04
CA PHE A 16 19.50 -5.70 9.21
C PHE A 16 19.91 -7.17 9.33
N LYS A 17 20.87 -7.50 10.20
CA LYS A 17 21.26 -8.88 10.48
C LYS A 17 20.24 -9.55 11.40
N GLU A 18 20.06 -10.85 11.21
CA GLU A 18 19.17 -11.64 12.07
C GLU A 18 19.73 -11.71 13.50
N PHE A 19 18.83 -11.70 14.48
CA PHE A 19 19.15 -11.84 15.90
C PHE A 19 20.03 -10.74 16.50
N VAL A 20 20.36 -9.69 15.74
CA VAL A 20 21.06 -8.52 16.27
C VAL A 20 20.06 -7.57 16.93
N GLN A 21 20.34 -7.21 18.17
CA GLN A 21 19.66 -6.15 18.91
C GLN A 21 20.66 -4.99 19.06
N GLY A 22 20.18 -3.74 19.01
CA GLY A 22 21.04 -2.55 19.07
C GLY A 22 22.03 -2.65 20.22
N THR A 23 23.31 -2.41 19.90
CA THR A 23 24.51 -2.65 20.72
C THR A 23 24.30 -2.49 22.23
N ASP A 24 24.76 -3.50 22.97
CA ASP A 24 24.81 -3.64 24.44
C ASP A 24 25.70 -2.59 25.13
N ASP A 25 25.34 -1.30 25.09
CA ASP A 25 26.03 -0.27 25.88
C ASP A 25 25.11 0.50 26.85
N ASP A 26 24.05 -0.16 27.32
CA ASP A 26 23.31 0.27 28.53
C ASP A 26 23.20 -0.87 29.54
N MET A 27 24.35 -1.30 30.06
CA MET A 27 24.45 -2.19 31.23
C MET A 27 23.95 -1.54 32.53
N ARG A 28 23.33 -0.34 32.50
CA ARG A 28 22.82 0.32 33.71
C ARG A 28 21.31 0.26 33.88
N LYS A 29 20.53 -0.13 32.88
CA LYS A 29 19.12 -0.54 33.07
C LYS A 29 18.76 -1.63 32.08
N PRO A 30 18.42 -2.86 32.51
CA PRO A 30 17.79 -3.84 31.64
C PRO A 30 16.39 -3.33 31.31
N ARG A 31 16.29 -2.45 30.31
CA ARG A 31 15.01 -2.09 29.72
C ARG A 31 14.61 -3.27 28.87
N THR A 32 13.85 -4.17 29.49
CA THR A 32 12.94 -5.10 28.84
C THR A 32 12.21 -4.40 27.69
N LYS A 33 12.74 -4.49 26.48
CA LYS A 33 12.04 -4.13 25.23
C LYS A 33 12.25 -5.28 24.28
N GLY A 34 11.25 -6.16 24.26
CA GLY A 34 11.27 -7.44 23.58
C GLY A 34 11.27 -7.34 22.06
N GLY A 35 11.73 -8.43 21.45
CA GLY A 35 11.83 -8.64 20.02
C GLY A 35 13.00 -9.58 19.74
N THR A 36 12.90 -10.47 18.76
CA THR A 36 13.97 -11.45 18.46
C THR A 36 15.10 -10.88 17.57
N GLY A 37 15.05 -9.59 17.24
CA GLY A 37 15.93 -9.01 16.21
C GLY A 37 15.59 -9.47 14.78
N LEU A 38 14.40 -10.05 14.57
CA LEU A 38 14.00 -10.57 13.25
C LEU A 38 13.22 -9.56 12.39
N GLY A 39 12.65 -8.51 12.98
CA GLY A 39 11.77 -7.58 12.23
C GLY A 39 12.46 -6.95 11.03
N LEU A 40 13.62 -6.31 11.24
CA LEU A 40 14.34 -5.60 10.18
C LEU A 40 15.01 -6.54 9.18
N SER A 41 15.46 -7.72 9.62
CA SER A 41 16.00 -8.75 8.71
C SER A 41 14.92 -9.34 7.80
N ILE A 42 13.70 -9.55 8.31
CA ILE A 42 12.54 -9.93 7.49
C ILE A 42 12.22 -8.82 6.47
N CYS A 43 12.16 -7.56 6.90
CA CYS A 43 11.94 -6.44 5.97
C CYS A 43 13.02 -6.39 4.88
N SER A 44 14.29 -6.56 5.23
CA SER A 44 15.39 -6.57 4.27
C SER A 44 15.26 -7.71 3.27
N LYS A 45 14.86 -8.92 3.72
CA LYS A 45 14.60 -10.05 2.83
C LYS A 45 13.44 -9.77 1.88
N GLN A 46 12.32 -9.25 2.39
CA GLN A 46 11.14 -8.92 1.58
C GLN A 46 11.46 -7.85 0.52
N VAL A 47 12.13 -6.77 0.91
CA VAL A 47 12.56 -5.73 -0.03
C VAL A 47 13.52 -6.30 -1.07
N GLY A 48 14.43 -7.19 -0.68
CA GLY A 48 15.32 -7.89 -1.61
C GLY A 48 14.58 -8.79 -2.61
N VAL A 49 13.56 -9.54 -2.16
CA VAL A 49 12.69 -10.34 -3.04
C VAL A 49 11.97 -9.45 -4.06
N LEU A 50 11.59 -8.24 -3.67
CA LEU A 50 10.98 -7.25 -4.55
C LEU A 50 12.00 -6.53 -5.46
N GLY A 51 13.29 -6.89 -5.42
CA GLY A 51 14.34 -6.23 -6.21
C GLY A 51 14.67 -4.81 -5.73
N GLY A 52 14.31 -4.50 -4.49
CA GLY A 52 14.47 -3.20 -3.87
C GLY A 52 15.76 -3.02 -3.07
N ARG A 53 15.85 -1.86 -2.40
CA ARG A 53 16.91 -1.54 -1.43
C ARG A 53 16.30 -0.98 -0.16
N ILE A 54 16.89 -1.29 0.99
CA ILE A 54 16.47 -0.79 2.31
C ILE A 54 17.67 -0.20 3.04
N GLY A 55 17.44 0.78 3.91
CA GLY A 55 18.48 1.35 4.76
C GLY A 55 17.93 2.23 5.87
N ALA A 56 18.84 2.82 6.64
CA ALA A 56 18.51 3.77 7.68
C ALA A 56 19.55 4.88 7.78
N TYR A 57 19.11 6.06 8.20
CA TYR A 57 19.94 7.17 8.66
C TYR A 57 19.62 7.41 10.13
N SER A 58 20.64 7.51 10.98
CA SER A 58 20.42 7.70 12.41
C SER A 58 21.61 8.41 13.06
N ALA A 59 21.34 9.13 14.14
CA ALA A 59 22.35 9.66 15.03
C ALA A 59 21.84 9.61 16.47
N LEU A 60 22.74 9.31 17.41
CA LEU A 60 22.40 9.26 18.84
C LEU A 60 21.77 10.59 19.30
N GLY A 61 20.67 10.48 20.05
CA GLY A 61 19.89 11.61 20.54
C GLY A 61 19.05 12.34 19.50
N GLN A 62 19.12 11.98 18.21
CA GLN A 62 18.39 12.62 17.13
C GLN A 62 17.25 11.76 16.56
N GLY A 63 17.25 10.46 16.86
CA GLY A 63 16.31 9.49 16.27
C GLY A 63 16.79 8.93 14.93
N SER A 64 15.91 8.23 14.23
CA SER A 64 16.23 7.50 12.99
C SER A 64 15.21 7.74 11.87
N VAL A 65 15.67 7.54 10.64
CA VAL A 65 14.86 7.46 9.42
C VAL A 65 15.14 6.13 8.77
N PHE A 66 14.11 5.30 8.61
CA PHE A 66 14.17 4.06 7.84
C PHE A 66 13.58 4.32 6.46
N TRP A 67 14.19 3.78 5.42
CA TRP A 67 13.75 3.95 4.06
C TRP A 67 13.89 2.66 3.28
N PHE A 68 13.05 2.49 2.27
CA PHE A 68 13.24 1.46 1.26
C PHE A 68 12.77 1.97 -0.10
N THR A 69 13.21 1.29 -1.14
CA THR A 69 12.84 1.51 -2.53
C THR A 69 12.51 0.17 -3.14
N VAL A 70 11.51 0.11 -4.02
CA VAL A 70 11.19 -1.08 -4.81
C VAL A 70 10.86 -0.64 -6.24
N PRO A 71 11.23 -1.43 -7.27
CA PRO A 71 10.72 -1.24 -8.61
C PRO A 71 9.21 -1.48 -8.60
N LEU A 72 8.46 -0.55 -9.20
CA LEU A 72 7.03 -0.71 -9.43
C LEU A 72 6.79 -0.79 -10.94
N LEU A 73 5.96 -1.73 -11.35
CA LEU A 73 5.41 -1.73 -12.69
C LEU A 73 4.32 -0.66 -12.77
N GLU A 74 4.22 -0.02 -13.93
CA GLU A 74 3.08 0.83 -14.23
C GLU A 74 1.81 -0.02 -14.09
N ALA A 75 0.90 0.43 -13.25
CA ALA A 75 -0.35 -0.29 -13.04
C ALA A 75 -1.11 -0.36 -14.38
N PRO A 76 -1.74 -1.50 -14.72
CA PRO A 76 -2.69 -1.54 -15.80
C PRO A 76 -3.72 -0.42 -15.61
N HIS A 77 -4.24 0.13 -16.70
CA HIS A 77 -5.21 1.23 -16.72
C HIS A 77 -6.59 0.81 -16.18
N TRP A 78 -6.66 0.33 -14.92
CA TRP A 78 -7.89 -0.10 -14.24
C TRP A 78 -8.94 1.01 -14.21
N GLN A 79 -8.52 2.28 -14.23
CA GLN A 79 -9.42 3.42 -14.40
C GLN A 79 -10.16 3.41 -15.75
N GLN A 80 -9.51 3.00 -16.82
CA GLN A 80 -10.12 2.92 -18.15
C GLN A 80 -11.12 1.77 -18.23
N GLN A 81 -10.77 0.63 -17.65
CA GLN A 81 -11.66 -0.52 -17.55
C GLN A 81 -12.92 -0.21 -16.70
N GLN A 82 -12.78 0.56 -15.62
CA GLN A 82 -13.93 1.03 -14.83
C GLN A 82 -14.82 2.02 -15.60
N ARG A 83 -14.21 2.98 -16.32
CA ARG A 83 -14.95 3.93 -17.16
C ARG A 83 -15.77 3.23 -18.25
N GLU A 84 -15.17 2.24 -18.92
CA GLU A 84 -15.85 1.45 -19.94
C GLU A 84 -17.03 0.64 -19.37
N GLN A 85 -16.84 -0.01 -18.22
CA GLN A 85 -17.93 -0.73 -17.55
C GLN A 85 -19.07 0.20 -17.14
N GLN A 86 -18.75 1.40 -16.66
CA GLN A 86 -19.75 2.38 -16.26
C GLN A 86 -20.54 2.90 -17.48
N GLN A 87 -19.84 3.25 -18.56
CA GLN A 87 -20.48 3.65 -19.83
C GLN A 87 -21.38 2.54 -20.39
N GLN A 88 -20.94 1.28 -20.39
CA GLN A 88 -21.76 0.15 -20.84
C GLN A 88 -22.99 -0.06 -19.96
N ARG A 89 -22.89 0.15 -18.64
CA ARG A 89 -24.04 0.07 -17.73
C ARG A 89 -25.03 1.20 -17.99
N GLU A 90 -24.55 2.41 -18.21
CA GLU A 90 -25.38 3.58 -18.55
C GLU A 90 -26.07 3.39 -19.90
N GLN A 91 -25.36 2.96 -20.94
CA GLN A 91 -25.93 2.68 -22.27
C GLN A 91 -27.01 1.60 -22.20
N ARG A 92 -26.77 0.49 -21.49
CA ARG A 92 -27.81 -0.54 -21.28
C ARG A 92 -29.02 0.01 -20.55
N HIS A 93 -28.82 0.82 -19.51
CA HIS A 93 -29.92 1.41 -18.76
C HIS A 93 -30.77 2.34 -19.63
N GLN A 94 -30.12 3.22 -20.42
CA GLN A 94 -30.79 4.10 -21.37
C GLN A 94 -31.56 3.32 -22.43
N HIS A 95 -30.97 2.25 -22.98
CA HIS A 95 -31.63 1.37 -23.95
C HIS A 95 -32.92 0.76 -23.37
N TYR A 96 -32.88 0.22 -22.15
CA TYR A 96 -34.06 -0.35 -21.50
C TYR A 96 -35.14 0.70 -21.21
N GLN A 97 -34.76 1.90 -20.77
CA GLN A 97 -35.72 2.98 -20.55
C GLN A 97 -36.42 3.39 -21.86
N ALA A 98 -35.67 3.51 -22.96
CA ALA A 98 -36.21 3.86 -24.26
C ALA A 98 -37.21 2.80 -24.77
N MET A 99 -36.87 1.51 -24.66
CA MET A 99 -37.78 0.41 -25.00
C MET A 99 -39.07 0.43 -24.18
N ASN A 100 -38.97 0.71 -22.87
CA ASN A 100 -40.14 0.76 -22.00
C ASN A 100 -41.04 1.96 -22.33
N LYS A 101 -40.44 3.11 -22.64
CA LYS A 101 -41.18 4.31 -23.06
C LYS A 101 -41.89 4.11 -24.40
N GLN A 102 -41.22 3.48 -25.38
CA GLN A 102 -41.84 3.13 -26.67
C GLN A 102 -43.02 2.16 -26.51
N ARG A 103 -42.87 1.13 -25.67
CA ARG A 103 -43.97 0.18 -25.38
C ARG A 103 -45.16 0.86 -24.72
N GLN A 104 -44.93 1.80 -23.81
CA GLN A 104 -46.01 2.58 -23.18
C GLN A 104 -46.73 3.48 -24.18
N GLN A 105 -46.00 4.16 -25.06
CA GLN A 105 -46.60 5.00 -26.10
C GLN A 105 -47.50 4.18 -27.04
N GLN A 106 -47.01 3.03 -27.52
CA GLN A 106 -47.80 2.14 -28.39
C GLN A 106 -49.08 1.64 -27.71
N GLN A 107 -49.03 1.37 -26.40
CA GLN A 107 -50.22 0.97 -25.63
C GLN A 107 -51.22 2.13 -25.49
N GLN A 108 -50.74 3.36 -25.26
CA GLN A 108 -51.60 4.54 -25.20
C GLN A 108 -52.25 4.84 -26.55
N ASP A 109 -51.50 4.78 -27.64
CA ASP A 109 -52.00 5.02 -29.00
C ASP A 109 -53.06 3.97 -29.39
N GLN A 110 -52.88 2.70 -29.01
CA GLN A 110 -53.87 1.64 -29.23
C GLN A 110 -55.16 1.84 -28.41
N GLN A 111 -55.07 2.41 -27.21
CA GLN A 111 -56.24 2.70 -26.37
C GLN A 111 -57.05 3.90 -26.86
N GLN A 112 -56.44 4.85 -27.58
CA GLN A 112 -57.14 6.03 -28.13
C GLN A 112 -57.85 5.77 -29.47
N MET A 113 -57.58 4.63 -30.12
CA MET A 113 -58.22 4.23 -31.38
C MET A 113 -59.46 3.34 -31.18
N GLN A 114 -59.88 3.08 -29.94
CA GLN A 114 -61.11 2.37 -29.56
C GLN A 114 -62.12 3.35 -28.98
#